data_AF-A0A0G1TLG1-F1
#
_entry.id   AF-A0A0G1TLG1-F1
#
_cell.length_a   1.000
_cell.length_b   1.000
_cell.length_c   1.000
_cell.angle_alpha   90.00
_cell.angle_beta   90.00
_cell.angle_gamma   90.00
#
_symmetry.space_group_name_H-M   'P 1'
#
loop_
_entity.id
_entity.type
_entity.pdbx_description
1 polymer ?
#
loop_
_entity_poly.entity_id
_entity_poly.type
_entity_poly.pdbx_seq_one_letter_code
_entity_poly.pdbx_strand_id
1 'polypeptide(L)'
;TFQYFLNTEIMRYTLAWGESVFVGWRRWGKLIPAWFVFSTVIPWALPGFVSASAAMLNHVFPMLPLRSTAIFLILLTGVIISSGRTLYKTMETVQRTLLSIGVPFVAILTLYMARGTDWSALLHGLVGLGEGYRWLPEGIAIGAFLGAFAYSGGGGNLNLSQSYYIKEKGMGMGKYGTGIKTLLSGLDSHRLDGRLFALTASNLSRWRRWWRLVITEHILVFWGIGLLTILMLGVLSMATAKGLSSSGGLSFFYQEAQMIGLATHPMVGSIFVIVGALMLFTTQLGVLESASRIIAENILLLKYRHDEEVSASKMFYLVLWVELGFSAIFLFFGFTEPRTILTLGAILNAAAMMVAFILILLLNRRLPTPLRPGFARQLVLLFAASFFAYFLTKIIGGL
;
A
#
# COMPACT_ATOMS: atom_id res chain seq x y z
N THR A 1 8.61 3.17 -9.17
CA THR A 1 9.74 2.24 -9.42
C THR A 1 10.50 1.80 -8.17
N PHE A 2 10.97 2.70 -7.28
CA PHE A 2 11.71 2.27 -6.07
C PHE A 2 10.98 1.20 -5.24
N GLN A 3 9.67 1.37 -5.08
CA GLN A 3 8.83 0.43 -4.35
C GLN A 3 8.81 -0.98 -4.96
N TYR A 4 8.98 -1.12 -6.28
CA TYR A 4 9.11 -2.44 -6.92
C TYR A 4 10.39 -3.16 -6.47
N PHE A 5 11.51 -2.43 -6.40
CA PHE A 5 12.77 -3.00 -5.92
C PHE A 5 12.70 -3.33 -4.43
N LEU A 6 12.11 -2.45 -3.62
CA LEU A 6 11.85 -2.73 -2.20
C LEU A 6 11.02 -4.01 -2.03
N ASN A 7 9.86 -4.06 -2.67
CA ASN A 7 8.92 -5.18 -2.57
C ASN A 7 9.58 -6.49 -3.01
N THR A 8 10.25 -6.50 -4.16
CA THR A 8 10.92 -7.74 -4.61
C THR A 8 12.04 -8.18 -3.68
N GLU A 9 12.77 -7.27 -3.04
CA GLU A 9 13.81 -7.63 -2.08
C GLU A 9 13.25 -8.09 -0.73
N ILE A 10 12.11 -7.54 -0.29
CA ILE A 10 11.32 -8.10 0.84
C ILE A 10 10.91 -9.54 0.52
N MET A 11 10.35 -9.75 -0.66
CA MET A 11 9.93 -11.07 -1.13
C MET A 11 11.11 -12.03 -1.30
N ARG A 12 12.30 -11.57 -1.71
CA ARG A 12 13.51 -12.40 -1.82
C ARG A 12 13.85 -13.08 -0.51
N TYR A 13 13.83 -12.31 0.58
CA TYR A 13 14.13 -12.81 1.92
C TYR A 13 13.14 -13.90 2.32
N THR A 14 11.85 -13.58 2.25
CA THR A 14 10.78 -14.50 2.65
C THR A 14 10.69 -15.72 1.75
N LEU A 15 10.96 -15.59 0.46
CA LEU A 15 11.01 -16.72 -0.47
C LEU A 15 12.11 -17.73 -0.08
N ALA A 16 13.23 -17.24 0.46
CA ALA A 16 14.36 -18.07 0.89
C ALA A 16 14.19 -18.66 2.29
N TRP A 17 13.63 -17.91 3.25
CA TRP A 17 13.52 -18.33 4.65
C TRP A 17 12.15 -18.87 5.05
N GLY A 18 11.07 -18.44 4.39
CA GLY A 18 9.69 -18.79 4.77
C GLY A 18 9.13 -17.99 5.96
N GLU A 19 9.82 -16.93 6.38
CA GLU A 19 9.41 -16.03 7.47
C GLU A 19 9.33 -14.57 6.99
N SER A 20 8.73 -13.70 7.79
CA SER A 20 8.66 -12.27 7.48
C SER A 20 10.02 -11.59 7.64
N VAL A 21 10.20 -10.44 6.98
CA VAL A 21 11.40 -9.61 7.17
C VAL A 21 11.54 -9.11 8.61
N PHE A 22 10.43 -8.96 9.34
CA PHE A 22 10.44 -8.55 10.75
C PHE A 22 11.05 -9.61 11.66
N VAL A 23 10.78 -10.90 11.41
CA VAL A 23 11.47 -11.99 12.11
C VAL A 23 12.98 -11.94 11.83
N GLY A 24 13.36 -11.68 10.57
CA GLY A 24 14.75 -11.49 10.17
C GLY A 24 15.45 -10.36 10.93
N TRP A 25 14.81 -9.19 11.00
CA TRP A 25 15.35 -8.02 11.69
C TRP A 25 15.31 -8.13 13.21
N ARG A 26 14.35 -8.86 13.79
CA ARG A 26 14.30 -9.11 15.23
C ARG A 26 15.59 -9.74 15.76
N ARG A 27 16.31 -10.49 14.93
CA ARG A 27 17.62 -11.06 15.27
C ARG A 27 18.71 -10.01 15.51
N TRP A 28 18.51 -8.75 15.11
CA TRP A 28 19.46 -7.65 15.31
C TRP A 28 19.11 -6.79 16.53
N GLY A 29 17.92 -6.94 17.11
CA GLY A 29 17.53 -6.21 18.31
C GLY A 29 16.01 -6.00 18.43
N LYS A 30 15.56 -5.69 19.64
CA LYS A 30 14.14 -5.38 19.93
C LYS A 30 13.71 -3.98 19.47
N LEU A 31 14.66 -3.07 19.24
CA LEU A 31 14.36 -1.70 18.80
C LEU A 31 13.74 -1.65 17.40
N ILE A 32 14.10 -2.59 16.51
CA ILE A 32 13.58 -2.58 15.14
C ILE A 32 12.07 -2.88 15.11
N PRO A 33 11.57 -3.95 15.78
CA PRO A 33 10.13 -4.14 15.91
C PRO A 33 9.40 -2.96 16.57
N ALA A 34 9.99 -2.35 17.61
CA ALA A 34 9.38 -1.17 18.26
C ALA A 34 9.22 0.01 17.28
N TRP A 35 10.25 0.26 16.46
CA TRP A 35 10.19 1.25 15.39
C TRP A 35 9.04 0.97 14.42
N PHE A 36 8.89 -0.28 13.97
CA PHE A 36 7.84 -0.64 13.01
C PHE A 36 6.43 -0.66 13.60
N VAL A 37 6.27 -0.88 14.91
CA VAL A 37 4.98 -0.63 15.58
C VAL A 37 4.67 0.87 15.55
N PHE A 38 5.59 1.70 16.07
CA PHE A 38 5.38 3.15 16.19
C PHE A 38 5.13 3.82 14.83
N SER A 39 5.98 3.53 13.84
CA SER A 39 5.88 4.09 12.49
C SER A 39 4.75 3.50 11.65
N THR A 40 4.00 2.51 12.15
CA THR A 40 2.78 1.99 11.49
C THR A 40 1.51 2.50 12.18
N VAL A 41 1.45 2.49 13.52
CA VAL A 41 0.25 2.95 14.24
C VAL A 41 -0.07 4.40 13.90
N ILE A 42 0.91 5.31 13.99
CA ILE A 42 0.62 6.75 13.86
C ILE A 42 0.15 7.12 12.44
N PRO A 43 0.83 6.70 11.35
CA PRO A 43 0.43 7.14 10.01
C PRO A 43 -0.88 6.53 9.53
N TRP A 44 -1.30 5.40 10.11
CA TRP A 44 -2.42 4.60 9.60
C TRP A 44 -3.60 4.48 10.59
N ALA A 45 -3.52 5.09 11.77
CA ALA A 45 -4.60 5.06 12.76
C ALA A 45 -5.84 5.88 12.37
N LEU A 46 -5.69 6.92 11.54
CA LEU A 46 -6.80 7.81 11.20
C LEU A 46 -7.66 7.26 10.05
N PRO A 47 -9.00 7.38 10.13
CA PRO A 47 -9.94 6.79 9.18
C PRO A 47 -10.13 7.63 7.89
N GLY A 48 -9.04 8.06 7.25
CA GLY A 48 -9.08 8.98 6.11
C GLY A 48 -9.73 8.39 4.86
N PHE A 49 -9.32 7.18 4.45
CA PHE A 49 -9.85 6.55 3.23
C PHE A 49 -11.33 6.21 3.34
N VAL A 50 -11.77 5.72 4.51
CA VAL A 50 -13.18 5.41 4.74
C VAL A 50 -14.05 6.67 4.83
N SER A 51 -13.52 7.75 5.43
CA SER A 51 -14.20 9.05 5.46
C SER A 51 -14.37 9.62 4.06
N ALA A 52 -13.32 9.54 3.24
CA ALA A 52 -13.38 9.98 1.84
C ALA A 52 -14.35 9.12 1.00
N SER A 53 -14.33 7.80 1.17
CA SER A 53 -15.29 6.90 0.53
C SER A 53 -16.74 7.23 0.91
N ALA A 54 -17.01 7.45 2.20
CA ALA A 54 -18.33 7.85 2.67
C ALA A 54 -18.76 9.23 2.12
N ALA A 55 -17.84 10.19 1.99
CA ALA A 55 -18.11 11.49 1.40
C ALA A 55 -18.48 11.38 -0.09
N MET A 56 -17.80 10.51 -0.83
CA MET A 56 -18.13 10.24 -2.23
C MET A 56 -19.49 9.55 -2.39
N LEU A 57 -19.83 8.62 -1.50
CA LEU A 57 -21.16 8.00 -1.47
C LEU A 57 -22.25 9.01 -1.12
N ASN A 58 -22.02 9.88 -0.13
CA ASN A 58 -22.96 10.95 0.22
C ASN A 58 -23.14 11.94 -0.93
N HIS A 59 -22.10 12.24 -1.70
CA HIS A 59 -22.19 13.11 -2.87
C HIS A 59 -23.16 12.56 -3.94
N VAL A 60 -23.12 11.24 -4.20
CA VAL A 60 -24.03 10.59 -5.16
C VAL A 60 -25.41 10.30 -4.56
N PHE A 61 -25.45 9.97 -3.27
CA PHE A 61 -26.65 9.62 -2.53
C PHE A 61 -26.79 10.53 -1.29
N PRO A 62 -27.30 11.77 -1.46
CA PRO A 62 -27.38 12.75 -0.37
C PRO A 62 -28.18 12.30 0.85
N MET A 63 -29.08 11.31 0.67
CA MET A 63 -29.84 10.72 1.77
C MET A 63 -29.00 9.88 2.74
N LEU A 64 -27.79 9.45 2.35
CA LEU A 64 -26.90 8.66 3.20
C LEU A 64 -26.11 9.58 4.14
N PRO A 65 -26.34 9.55 5.47
CA PRO A 65 -25.62 10.44 6.38
C PRO A 65 -24.13 10.09 6.45
N LEU A 66 -23.26 11.08 6.17
CA LEU A 66 -21.81 10.89 6.08
C LEU A 66 -21.22 10.06 7.22
N ARG A 67 -21.52 10.42 8.47
CA ARG A 67 -20.96 9.76 9.66
C ARG A 67 -21.43 8.31 9.78
N SER A 68 -22.73 8.08 9.63
CA SER A 68 -23.32 6.74 9.72
C SER A 68 -22.81 5.82 8.62
N THR A 69 -22.66 6.35 7.40
CA THR A 69 -22.07 5.62 6.26
C THR A 69 -20.61 5.27 6.53
N ALA A 70 -19.81 6.21 7.05
CA ALA A 70 -18.40 5.93 7.36
C ALA A 70 -18.26 4.86 8.45
N ILE A 71 -19.04 4.94 9.54
CA ILE A 71 -19.05 3.91 10.61
C ILE A 71 -19.51 2.56 10.05
N PHE A 72 -20.55 2.54 9.22
CA PHE A 72 -21.00 1.31 8.56
C PHE A 72 -19.89 0.68 7.71
N LEU A 73 -19.16 1.47 6.92
CA LEU A 73 -18.04 0.99 6.11
C LEU A 73 -16.88 0.46 6.97
N ILE A 74 -16.59 1.06 8.13
CA ILE A 74 -15.61 0.54 9.09
C ILE A 74 -16.04 -0.84 9.60
N LEU A 75 -17.29 -0.99 10.02
CA LEU A 75 -17.81 -2.27 10.50
C LEU A 75 -17.81 -3.33 9.38
N LEU A 76 -18.21 -2.93 8.17
CA LEU A 76 -18.15 -3.78 6.99
C LEU A 76 -16.72 -4.24 6.70
N THR A 77 -15.72 -3.37 6.88
CA THR A 77 -14.30 -3.72 6.77
C THR A 77 -13.92 -4.82 7.76
N GLY A 78 -14.28 -4.66 9.03
CA GLY A 78 -14.04 -5.67 10.06
C GLY A 78 -14.69 -7.02 9.74
N VAL A 79 -15.93 -6.99 9.25
CA VAL A 79 -16.66 -8.19 8.82
C VAL A 79 -15.96 -8.85 7.63
N ILE A 80 -15.62 -8.11 6.57
CA ILE A 80 -14.96 -8.66 5.38
C ILE A 80 -13.64 -9.32 5.75
N ILE A 81 -12.77 -8.64 6.51
CA ILE A 81 -11.45 -9.16 6.92
C ILE A 81 -11.58 -10.36 7.88
N SER A 82 -12.62 -10.38 8.71
CA SER A 82 -12.91 -11.49 9.62
C SER A 82 -13.61 -12.67 8.92
N SER A 83 -14.18 -12.44 7.74
CA SER A 83 -14.92 -13.44 6.96
C SER A 83 -14.00 -14.28 6.06
N GLY A 84 -14.39 -15.53 5.85
CA GLY A 84 -13.67 -16.49 4.99
C GLY A 84 -12.82 -17.51 5.74
N ARG A 85 -12.17 -18.40 5.00
CA ARG A 85 -11.33 -19.49 5.55
C ARG A 85 -9.90 -19.06 5.86
N THR A 86 -9.35 -18.15 5.06
CA THR A 86 -7.98 -17.63 5.22
C THR A 86 -7.96 -16.16 4.83
N LEU A 87 -7.30 -15.32 5.63
CA LEU A 87 -7.23 -13.88 5.41
C LEU A 87 -6.71 -13.53 4.00
N TYR A 88 -5.60 -14.15 3.59
CA TYR A 88 -5.00 -13.90 2.27
C TYR A 88 -5.97 -14.12 1.10
N LYS A 89 -6.68 -15.27 1.05
CA LYS A 89 -7.61 -15.56 -0.06
C LYS A 89 -8.80 -14.61 -0.12
N THR A 90 -9.31 -14.20 1.04
CA THR A 90 -10.39 -13.20 1.11
C THR A 90 -9.91 -11.89 0.48
N MET A 91 -8.76 -11.39 0.92
CA MET A 91 -8.17 -10.13 0.42
C MET A 91 -7.81 -10.21 -1.06
N GLU A 92 -7.19 -11.30 -1.50
CA GLU A 92 -6.82 -11.52 -2.90
C GLU A 92 -8.06 -11.52 -3.80
N THR A 93 -9.15 -12.18 -3.38
CA THR A 93 -10.39 -12.23 -4.17
C THR A 93 -11.05 -10.86 -4.28
N VAL A 94 -11.15 -10.15 -3.16
CA VAL A 94 -11.75 -8.80 -3.11
C VAL A 94 -10.94 -7.83 -3.96
N GLN A 95 -9.62 -7.73 -3.75
CA GLN A 95 -8.76 -6.82 -4.49
C GLN A 95 -8.71 -7.15 -5.98
N ARG A 96 -8.58 -8.44 -6.34
CA ARG A 96 -8.55 -8.85 -7.76
C ARG A 96 -9.83 -8.50 -8.50
N THR A 97 -10.99 -8.77 -7.87
CA THR A 97 -12.30 -8.46 -8.47
C THR A 97 -12.42 -6.96 -8.71
N LEU A 98 -12.07 -6.15 -7.72
CA LEU A 98 -12.24 -4.71 -7.78
C LEU A 98 -11.26 -4.06 -8.73
N LEU A 99 -10.01 -4.53 -8.78
CA LEU A 99 -9.02 -4.08 -9.77
C LEU A 99 -9.46 -4.44 -11.20
N SER A 100 -10.04 -5.64 -11.40
CA SER A 100 -10.52 -6.09 -12.72
C SER A 100 -11.71 -5.28 -13.25
N ILE A 101 -12.40 -4.53 -12.39
CA ILE A 101 -13.48 -3.63 -12.77
C ILE A 101 -12.97 -2.19 -12.89
N GLY A 102 -12.27 -1.70 -11.85
CA GLY A 102 -11.83 -0.31 -11.75
C GLY A 102 -10.82 0.09 -12.82
N VAL A 103 -9.81 -0.75 -13.08
CA VAL A 103 -8.76 -0.40 -14.06
C VAL A 103 -9.32 -0.33 -15.48
N PRO A 104 -10.07 -1.34 -15.99
CA PRO A 104 -10.70 -1.21 -17.30
C PRO A 104 -11.68 -0.04 -17.39
N PHE A 105 -12.47 0.20 -16.34
CA PHE A 105 -13.40 1.34 -16.31
C PHE A 105 -12.68 2.67 -16.50
N VAL A 106 -11.62 2.93 -15.71
CA VAL A 106 -10.82 4.17 -15.83
C VAL A 106 -10.12 4.23 -17.19
N ALA A 107 -9.56 3.13 -17.67
CA ALA A 107 -8.87 3.10 -18.96
C ALA A 107 -9.83 3.42 -20.13
N ILE A 108 -11.00 2.80 -20.17
CA ILE A 108 -12.03 3.05 -21.19
C ILE A 108 -12.49 4.51 -21.13
N LEU A 109 -12.75 5.03 -19.93
CA LEU A 109 -13.18 6.41 -19.74
C LEU A 109 -12.10 7.39 -20.19
N THR A 110 -10.84 7.12 -19.87
CA THR A 110 -9.69 7.92 -20.31
C THR A 110 -9.56 7.92 -21.83
N LEU A 111 -9.63 6.75 -22.48
CA LEU A 111 -9.55 6.64 -23.94
C LEU A 111 -10.69 7.39 -24.64
N TYR A 112 -11.87 7.42 -24.02
CA TYR A 112 -13.02 8.13 -24.56
C TYR A 112 -12.93 9.67 -24.34
N MET A 113 -12.43 10.11 -23.18
CA MET A 113 -12.32 11.53 -22.83
C MET A 113 -11.11 12.22 -23.46
N ALA A 114 -9.98 11.52 -23.58
CA ALA A 114 -8.71 12.08 -23.98
C ALA A 114 -8.61 12.30 -25.50
N ARG A 115 -7.95 13.38 -25.89
CA ARG A 115 -7.62 13.73 -27.28
C ARG A 115 -6.16 13.42 -27.59
N GLY A 116 -5.81 13.40 -28.87
CA GLY A 116 -4.43 13.17 -29.32
C GLY A 116 -3.39 14.09 -28.67
N THR A 117 -3.77 15.34 -28.36
CA THR A 117 -2.93 16.32 -27.66
C THR A 117 -2.65 15.95 -26.20
N ASP A 118 -3.56 15.25 -25.54
CA ASP A 118 -3.37 14.84 -24.14
C ASP A 118 -2.36 13.70 -24.05
N TRP A 119 -2.36 12.81 -25.05
CA TRP A 119 -1.38 11.73 -25.18
C TRP A 119 0.03 12.26 -25.49
N SER A 120 0.15 13.27 -26.36
CA SER A 120 1.45 13.90 -26.62
C SER A 120 1.96 14.63 -25.36
N ALA A 121 1.08 15.33 -24.64
CA ALA A 121 1.40 15.96 -23.36
C ALA A 121 1.87 14.92 -22.31
N LEU A 122 1.21 13.76 -22.23
CA LEU A 122 1.65 12.66 -21.36
C LEU A 122 3.07 12.19 -21.71
N LEU A 123 3.33 11.93 -23.00
CA LEU A 123 4.64 11.45 -23.46
C LEU A 123 5.75 12.48 -23.18
N HIS A 124 5.46 13.77 -23.37
CA HIS A 124 6.37 14.85 -22.98
C HIS A 124 6.57 14.89 -21.46
N GLY A 125 5.50 14.76 -20.68
CA GLY A 125 5.57 14.73 -19.22
C GLY A 125 6.43 13.58 -18.68
N LEU A 126 6.40 12.41 -19.31
CA LEU A 126 7.25 11.26 -18.94
C LEU A 126 8.75 11.53 -19.08
N VAL A 127 9.15 12.43 -19.97
CA VAL A 127 10.54 12.88 -20.13
C VAL A 127 10.82 14.22 -19.41
N GLY A 128 9.89 14.66 -18.56
CA GLY A 128 10.01 15.85 -17.75
C GLY A 128 9.80 17.15 -18.52
N LEU A 129 9.00 17.14 -19.59
CA LEU A 129 8.66 18.33 -20.36
C LEU A 129 7.18 18.67 -20.16
N GLY A 130 6.89 19.84 -19.59
CA GLY A 130 5.54 20.35 -19.40
C GLY A 130 5.34 21.71 -20.06
N GLU A 131 4.15 22.28 -19.92
CA GLU A 131 3.82 23.59 -20.48
C GLU A 131 4.59 24.71 -19.77
N GLY A 132 5.70 25.14 -20.37
CA GLY A 132 6.53 26.23 -19.84
C GLY A 132 7.50 25.82 -18.73
N TYR A 133 7.69 24.53 -18.47
CA TYR A 133 8.63 24.06 -17.44
C TYR A 133 9.32 22.75 -17.81
N ARG A 134 10.46 22.50 -17.16
CA ARG A 134 11.21 21.24 -17.23
C ARG A 134 11.28 20.62 -15.83
N TRP A 135 10.90 19.35 -15.73
CA TRP A 135 10.76 18.53 -14.53
C TRP A 135 9.63 18.92 -13.59
N LEU A 136 9.75 20.07 -12.93
CA LEU A 136 8.77 20.53 -11.93
C LEU A 136 8.30 21.94 -12.31
N PRO A 137 6.98 22.19 -12.32
CA PRO A 137 6.46 23.53 -12.56
C PRO A 137 6.77 24.45 -11.37
N GLU A 138 6.97 25.73 -11.65
CA GLU A 138 7.05 26.75 -10.61
C GLU A 138 5.76 26.79 -9.80
N GLY A 139 5.88 26.96 -8.47
CA GLY A 139 4.73 27.00 -7.57
C GLY A 139 4.09 25.65 -7.24
N ILE A 140 4.67 24.52 -7.67
CA ILE A 140 4.17 23.20 -7.25
C ILE A 140 4.19 23.07 -5.72
N ALA A 141 3.09 22.60 -5.15
CA ALA A 141 3.01 22.27 -3.73
C ALA A 141 3.90 21.05 -3.44
N ILE A 142 5.19 21.30 -3.20
CA ILE A 142 6.22 20.25 -3.14
C ILE A 142 5.91 19.19 -2.08
N GLY A 143 5.31 19.59 -0.95
CA GLY A 143 4.87 18.67 0.09
C GLY A 143 3.77 17.71 -0.38
N ALA A 144 2.77 18.21 -1.11
CA ALA A 144 1.70 17.39 -1.66
C ALA A 144 2.22 16.45 -2.76
N PHE A 145 3.08 16.96 -3.66
CA PHE A 145 3.72 16.15 -4.70
C PHE A 145 4.54 15.00 -4.11
N LEU A 146 5.39 15.29 -3.14
CA LEU A 146 6.24 14.28 -2.54
C LEU A 146 5.44 13.33 -1.61
N GLY A 147 4.37 13.81 -0.99
CA GLY A 147 3.37 12.97 -0.32
C GLY A 147 2.75 11.96 -1.28
N ALA A 148 2.24 12.42 -2.42
CA ALA A 148 1.70 11.56 -3.48
C ALA A 148 2.74 10.54 -3.98
N PHE A 149 4.00 10.96 -4.14
CA PHE A 149 5.10 10.06 -4.49
C PHE A 149 5.33 8.96 -3.44
N ALA A 150 5.26 9.28 -2.15
CA ALA A 150 5.40 8.29 -1.09
C ALA A 150 4.26 7.26 -1.12
N TYR A 151 3.03 7.70 -1.41
CA TYR A 151 1.84 6.84 -1.44
C TYR A 151 1.65 6.06 -2.76
N SER A 152 2.39 6.36 -3.83
CA SER A 152 2.15 5.86 -5.19
C SER A 152 2.36 4.33 -5.42
N GLY A 153 2.53 3.52 -4.38
CA GLY A 153 2.81 2.08 -4.47
C GLY A 153 2.58 1.28 -3.18
N GLY A 154 1.70 1.79 -2.30
CA GLY A 154 1.46 1.29 -0.94
C GLY A 154 1.96 2.29 0.09
N GLY A 155 3.21 2.70 -0.03
CA GLY A 155 3.84 3.72 0.82
C GLY A 155 4.14 3.25 2.25
N GLY A 156 5.13 3.90 2.86
CA GLY A 156 5.48 3.64 4.26
C GLY A 156 5.85 2.19 4.54
N ASN A 157 5.33 1.69 5.66
CA ASN A 157 5.53 0.30 6.09
C ASN A 157 4.65 -0.71 5.35
N LEU A 158 3.60 -0.29 4.63
CA LEU A 158 2.68 -1.23 4.00
C LEU A 158 3.36 -2.09 2.95
N ASN A 159 4.42 -1.60 2.31
CA ASN A 159 5.28 -2.38 1.41
C ASN A 159 5.88 -3.64 2.08
N LEU A 160 6.08 -3.63 3.40
CA LEU A 160 6.63 -4.75 4.16
C LEU A 160 5.65 -5.92 4.26
N SER A 161 4.35 -5.69 4.02
CA SER A 161 3.33 -6.74 4.02
C SER A 161 3.50 -7.75 2.88
N GLN A 162 4.28 -7.41 1.85
CA GLN A 162 4.65 -8.32 0.76
C GLN A 162 5.35 -9.59 1.28
N SER A 163 6.03 -9.50 2.44
CA SER A 163 6.57 -10.68 3.11
C SER A 163 5.48 -11.67 3.53
N TYR A 164 4.37 -11.19 4.09
CA TYR A 164 3.23 -12.03 4.47
C TYR A 164 2.56 -12.65 3.25
N TYR A 165 2.34 -11.87 2.19
CA TYR A 165 1.63 -12.35 1.01
C TYR A 165 2.37 -13.47 0.29
N ILE A 166 3.69 -13.36 0.09
CA ILE A 166 4.50 -14.44 -0.50
C ILE A 166 4.53 -15.68 0.39
N LYS A 167 4.61 -15.49 1.71
CA LYS A 167 4.57 -16.58 2.70
C LYS A 167 3.23 -17.33 2.60
N GLU A 168 2.11 -16.63 2.68
CA GLU A 168 0.76 -17.22 2.72
C GLU A 168 0.29 -17.75 1.36
N LYS A 169 0.76 -17.16 0.26
CA LYS A 169 0.61 -17.74 -1.09
C LYS A 169 1.37 -19.06 -1.24
N GLY A 170 2.26 -19.40 -0.29
CA GLY A 170 2.98 -20.67 -0.25
C GLY A 170 4.14 -20.73 -1.25
N MET A 171 4.69 -19.58 -1.65
CA MET A 171 5.80 -19.54 -2.60
C MET A 171 7.13 -19.88 -1.92
N GLY A 172 7.97 -20.68 -2.58
CA GLY A 172 9.29 -21.04 -2.06
C GLY A 172 9.22 -21.68 -0.67
N MET A 173 10.00 -21.17 0.27
CA MET A 173 9.95 -21.64 1.67
C MET A 173 8.68 -21.20 2.42
N GLY A 174 7.90 -20.27 1.88
CA GLY A 174 6.59 -19.89 2.42
C GLY A 174 5.60 -21.05 2.52
N LYS A 175 5.75 -22.08 1.67
CA LYS A 175 4.96 -23.32 1.72
C LYS A 175 4.95 -24.00 3.10
N TYR A 176 6.02 -23.84 3.87
CA TYR A 176 6.19 -24.46 5.19
C TYR A 176 5.80 -23.52 6.34
N GLY A 177 5.44 -22.28 6.04
CA GLY A 177 5.02 -21.30 7.03
C GLY A 177 3.54 -21.39 7.32
N THR A 178 3.15 -21.01 8.54
CA THR A 178 1.75 -20.85 8.92
C THR A 178 1.32 -19.40 8.69
N GLY A 179 0.20 -19.21 8.00
CA GLY A 179 -0.44 -17.92 7.78
C GLY A 179 -1.45 -17.54 8.86
N ILE A 180 -2.04 -16.35 8.76
CA ILE A 180 -3.13 -15.91 9.61
C ILE A 180 -4.42 -16.65 9.22
N LYS A 181 -4.87 -17.51 10.12
CA LYS A 181 -6.20 -18.15 10.07
C LYS A 181 -7.27 -17.15 10.49
N THR A 182 -8.49 -17.28 9.96
CA THR A 182 -9.61 -16.43 10.37
C THR A 182 -10.17 -16.81 11.74
N LEU A 183 -10.95 -15.91 12.37
CA LEU A 183 -11.65 -16.20 13.63
C LEU A 183 -12.49 -17.48 13.56
N LEU A 184 -13.01 -17.81 12.38
CA LEU A 184 -13.83 -18.99 12.10
C LEU A 184 -13.01 -20.28 11.90
N SER A 185 -11.70 -20.18 11.70
CA SER A 185 -10.83 -21.30 11.28
C SER A 185 -9.80 -21.72 12.34
N GLY A 186 -9.89 -21.19 13.56
CA GLY A 186 -9.04 -21.52 14.71
C GLY A 186 -7.88 -20.53 14.93
N LEU A 187 -7.45 -20.41 16.20
CA LEU A 187 -6.46 -19.41 16.66
C LEU A 187 -5.18 -20.07 17.23
N ASP A 188 -4.84 -21.25 16.72
CA ASP A 188 -3.75 -22.08 17.24
C ASP A 188 -2.40 -21.36 17.26
N SER A 189 -1.59 -21.69 18.27
CA SER A 189 -0.22 -21.22 18.38
C SER A 189 0.66 -21.84 17.30
N HIS A 190 1.61 -21.06 16.81
CA HIS A 190 2.63 -21.54 15.88
C HIS A 190 3.88 -20.67 15.96
N ARG A 191 5.00 -21.19 15.45
CA ARG A 191 6.24 -20.45 15.33
C ARG A 191 6.19 -19.45 14.17
N LEU A 192 6.75 -18.26 14.38
CA LEU A 192 6.86 -17.23 13.34
C LEU A 192 8.07 -17.44 12.44
N ASP A 193 9.13 -18.05 12.99
CA ASP A 193 10.38 -18.25 12.28
C ASP A 193 10.32 -19.36 11.24
N GLY A 194 11.15 -19.18 10.23
CA GLY A 194 11.30 -20.07 9.10
C GLY A 194 12.67 -20.72 9.10
N ARG A 195 12.94 -21.48 8.05
CA ARG A 195 14.23 -22.13 7.86
C ARG A 195 14.71 -21.95 6.43
N LEU A 196 16.00 -21.65 6.30
CA LEU A 196 16.66 -21.64 5.01
C LEU A 196 16.77 -23.07 4.45
N PHE A 197 16.53 -23.23 3.16
CA PHE A 197 16.72 -24.51 2.48
C PHE A 197 18.21 -24.86 2.32
N ALA A 198 18.52 -26.16 2.25
CA ALA A 198 19.87 -26.63 1.97
C ALA A 198 20.33 -26.22 0.56
N LEU A 199 21.57 -25.70 0.45
CA LEU A 199 22.13 -25.11 -0.79
C LEU A 199 22.57 -26.15 -1.84
N THR A 200 21.73 -27.15 -2.12
CA THR A 200 21.97 -28.11 -3.19
C THR A 200 21.67 -27.49 -4.56
N ALA A 201 22.30 -28.02 -5.62
CA ALA A 201 22.07 -27.54 -6.98
C ALA A 201 20.59 -27.59 -7.40
N SER A 202 19.86 -28.63 -6.98
CA SER A 202 18.43 -28.80 -7.22
C SER A 202 17.61 -27.69 -6.54
N ASN A 203 17.87 -27.41 -5.26
CA ASN A 203 17.16 -26.37 -4.53
C ASN A 203 17.47 -24.96 -5.07
N LEU A 204 18.72 -24.69 -5.43
CA LEU A 204 19.11 -23.44 -6.08
C LEU A 204 18.41 -23.24 -7.43
N SER A 205 18.27 -24.32 -8.23
CA SER A 205 17.52 -24.27 -9.49
C SER A 205 16.03 -23.96 -9.26
N ARG A 206 15.41 -24.60 -8.25
CA ARG A 206 14.02 -24.30 -7.84
C ARG A 206 13.86 -22.86 -7.37
N TRP A 207 14.76 -22.37 -6.53
CA TRP A 207 14.75 -21.00 -6.04
C TRP A 207 14.86 -19.99 -7.19
N ARG A 208 15.74 -20.21 -8.18
CA ARG A 208 15.85 -19.33 -9.36
C ARG A 208 14.56 -19.29 -10.19
N ARG A 209 13.80 -20.37 -10.26
CA ARG A 209 12.48 -20.39 -10.94
C ARG A 209 11.45 -19.59 -10.16
N TRP A 210 11.37 -19.81 -8.84
CA TRP A 210 10.50 -19.01 -7.98
C TRP A 210 10.84 -17.52 -8.01
N TRP A 211 12.14 -17.19 -7.94
CA TRP A 211 12.60 -15.82 -7.98
C TRP A 211 12.22 -15.11 -9.30
N ARG A 212 12.36 -15.81 -10.44
CA ARG A 212 11.89 -15.30 -11.74
C ARG A 212 10.39 -15.08 -11.73
N LEU A 213 9.61 -16.04 -11.22
CA LEU A 213 8.15 -15.90 -11.13
C LEU A 213 7.75 -14.68 -10.29
N VAL A 214 8.35 -14.51 -9.11
CA VAL A 214 8.09 -13.36 -8.22
C VAL A 214 8.42 -12.04 -8.91
N ILE A 215 9.58 -11.93 -9.57
CA ILE A 215 9.95 -10.74 -10.34
C ILE A 215 8.95 -10.43 -11.44
N THR A 216 8.55 -11.46 -12.22
CA THR A 216 7.67 -11.31 -13.37
C THR A 216 6.24 -10.95 -12.95
N GLU A 217 5.69 -11.62 -11.93
CA GLU A 217 4.36 -11.30 -11.42
C GLU A 217 4.34 -9.86 -10.89
N HIS A 218 5.36 -9.47 -10.12
CA HIS A 218 5.39 -8.16 -9.50
C HIS A 218 5.67 -7.01 -10.47
N ILE A 219 6.44 -7.24 -11.54
CA ILE A 219 6.67 -6.20 -12.55
C ILE A 219 5.41 -5.99 -13.39
N LEU A 220 4.65 -7.04 -13.69
CA LEU A 220 3.44 -6.95 -14.49
C LEU A 220 2.29 -6.35 -13.68
N VAL A 221 2.01 -6.91 -12.50
CA VAL A 221 0.82 -6.54 -11.71
C VAL A 221 1.07 -5.27 -10.91
N PHE A 222 2.11 -5.21 -10.08
CA PHE A 222 2.34 -4.06 -9.22
C PHE A 222 2.89 -2.86 -9.98
N TRP A 223 3.96 -3.06 -10.76
CA TRP A 223 4.59 -1.94 -11.47
C TRP A 223 3.85 -1.58 -12.77
N GLY A 224 3.51 -2.57 -13.60
CA GLY A 224 2.91 -2.36 -14.92
C GLY A 224 1.48 -1.82 -14.85
N ILE A 225 0.56 -2.58 -14.25
CA ILE A 225 -0.85 -2.16 -14.10
C ILE A 225 -0.93 -0.90 -13.23
N GLY A 226 -0.10 -0.79 -12.17
CA GLY A 226 -0.04 0.40 -11.32
C GLY A 226 0.39 1.65 -12.11
N LEU A 227 1.48 1.57 -12.88
CA LEU A 227 1.93 2.68 -13.73
C LEU A 227 0.88 3.04 -14.77
N LEU A 228 0.31 2.05 -15.47
CA LEU A 228 -0.75 2.26 -16.44
C LEU A 228 -1.91 3.04 -15.83
N THR A 229 -2.39 2.62 -14.66
CA THR A 229 -3.53 3.25 -13.97
C THR A 229 -3.21 4.70 -13.58
N ILE A 230 -2.01 4.98 -13.06
CA ILE A 230 -1.58 6.35 -12.72
C ILE A 230 -1.53 7.23 -13.98
N LEU A 231 -1.00 6.71 -15.09
CA LEU A 231 -0.93 7.45 -16.35
C LEU A 231 -2.34 7.71 -16.90
N MET A 232 -3.24 6.73 -16.86
CA MET A 232 -4.63 6.89 -17.30
C MET A 232 -5.35 7.95 -16.46
N LEU A 233 -5.26 7.87 -15.12
CA LEU A 233 -5.84 8.88 -14.23
C LEU A 233 -5.24 10.27 -14.46
N GLY A 234 -3.93 10.38 -14.69
CA GLY A 234 -3.28 11.65 -15.01
C GLY A 234 -3.79 12.26 -16.33
N VAL A 235 -3.96 11.44 -17.37
CA VAL A 235 -4.53 11.88 -18.65
C VAL A 235 -6.01 12.26 -18.49
N LEU A 236 -6.80 11.46 -17.77
CA LEU A 236 -8.20 11.75 -17.51
C LEU A 236 -8.37 13.08 -16.77
N SER A 237 -7.51 13.33 -15.77
CA SER A 237 -7.44 14.59 -15.03
C SER A 237 -7.15 15.78 -15.95
N MET A 238 -6.20 15.66 -16.88
CA MET A 238 -5.95 16.70 -17.88
C MET A 238 -7.13 16.90 -18.83
N ALA A 239 -7.72 15.81 -19.33
CA ALA A 239 -8.80 15.86 -20.32
C ALA A 239 -10.10 16.45 -19.75
N THR A 240 -10.34 16.29 -18.45
CA THR A 240 -11.60 16.68 -17.81
C THR A 240 -11.49 17.95 -16.96
N ALA A 241 -10.35 18.19 -16.30
CA ALA A 241 -10.26 19.24 -15.29
C ALA A 241 -9.13 20.26 -15.51
N LYS A 242 -8.39 20.20 -16.62
CA LYS A 242 -7.38 21.21 -16.94
C LYS A 242 -8.00 22.61 -17.01
N GLY A 243 -7.44 23.54 -16.24
CA GLY A 243 -7.88 24.94 -16.18
C GLY A 243 -9.10 25.19 -15.29
N LEU A 244 -9.67 24.17 -14.66
CA LEU A 244 -10.75 24.34 -13.70
C LEU A 244 -10.20 24.74 -12.32
N SER A 245 -10.84 25.73 -11.70
CA SER A 245 -10.55 26.10 -10.31
C SER A 245 -11.17 25.07 -9.36
N SER A 246 -10.35 24.43 -8.53
CA SER A 246 -10.81 23.53 -7.48
C SER A 246 -10.29 23.98 -6.12
N SER A 247 -11.10 23.76 -5.07
CA SER A 247 -10.68 23.94 -3.68
C SER A 247 -9.73 22.83 -3.19
N GLY A 248 -9.43 21.83 -4.03
CA GLY A 248 -8.56 20.71 -3.73
C GLY A 248 -9.28 19.53 -3.05
N GLY A 249 -8.58 18.40 -2.94
CA GLY A 249 -9.15 17.17 -2.36
C GLY A 249 -10.26 16.58 -3.22
N LEU A 250 -11.37 16.15 -2.60
CA LEU A 250 -12.48 15.50 -3.32
C LEU A 250 -13.24 16.43 -4.25
N SER A 251 -13.20 17.75 -4.05
CA SER A 251 -13.91 18.69 -4.92
C SER A 251 -13.38 18.66 -6.36
N PHE A 252 -12.07 18.46 -6.52
CA PHE A 252 -11.43 18.22 -7.81
C PHE A 252 -12.05 16.99 -8.50
N PHE A 253 -12.14 15.86 -7.78
CA PHE A 253 -12.70 14.62 -8.30
C PHE A 253 -14.19 14.76 -8.69
N TYR A 254 -14.97 15.53 -7.94
CA TYR A 254 -16.37 15.80 -8.29
C TYR A 254 -16.52 16.69 -9.53
N GLN A 255 -15.59 17.63 -9.75
CA GLN A 255 -15.55 18.40 -11.00
C GLN A 255 -15.22 17.51 -12.19
N GLU A 256 -14.26 16.59 -12.06
CA GLU A 256 -14.00 15.58 -13.11
C GLU A 256 -15.27 14.80 -13.42
N ALA A 257 -15.97 14.30 -12.39
CA ALA A 257 -17.22 13.56 -12.55
C ALA A 257 -18.30 14.37 -13.28
N GLN A 258 -18.43 15.66 -12.97
CA GLN A 258 -19.36 16.56 -13.63
C GLN A 258 -19.01 16.72 -15.12
N MET A 259 -17.73 16.93 -15.43
CA MET A 259 -17.25 17.10 -16.81
C MET A 259 -17.43 15.82 -17.62
N ILE A 260 -17.15 14.66 -17.02
CA ILE A 260 -17.46 13.34 -17.59
C ILE A 260 -18.95 13.26 -17.89
N GLY A 261 -19.81 13.62 -16.93
CA GLY A 261 -21.26 13.57 -17.08
C GLY A 261 -21.79 14.49 -18.19
N LEU A 262 -21.23 15.69 -18.34
CA LEU A 262 -21.55 16.63 -19.41
C LEU A 262 -21.12 16.13 -20.79
N ALA A 263 -19.96 15.48 -20.87
CA ALA A 263 -19.42 14.96 -22.12
C ALA A 263 -20.01 13.60 -22.53
N THR A 264 -20.67 12.88 -21.60
CA THR A 264 -21.28 11.57 -21.84
C THR A 264 -22.75 11.55 -21.43
N HIS A 265 -23.02 11.20 -20.19
CA HIS A 265 -24.33 11.20 -19.56
C HIS A 265 -24.14 11.35 -18.03
N PRO A 266 -25.01 12.09 -17.31
CA PRO A 266 -24.87 12.32 -15.87
C PRO A 266 -24.65 11.04 -15.04
N MET A 267 -25.30 9.94 -15.43
CA MET A 267 -25.13 8.63 -14.79
C MET A 267 -23.69 8.11 -14.85
N VAL A 268 -22.95 8.36 -15.94
CA VAL A 268 -21.54 7.94 -16.05
C VAL A 268 -20.67 8.71 -15.05
N GLY A 269 -20.93 10.01 -14.87
CA GLY A 269 -20.30 10.82 -13.83
C GLY A 269 -20.56 10.25 -12.42
N SER A 270 -21.81 9.91 -12.11
CA SER A 270 -22.15 9.27 -10.83
C SER A 270 -21.47 7.90 -10.65
N ILE A 271 -21.42 7.07 -11.70
CA ILE A 271 -20.71 5.79 -11.66
C ILE A 271 -19.22 6.00 -11.42
N PHE A 272 -18.60 7.02 -12.02
CA PHE A 272 -17.20 7.37 -11.77
C PHE A 272 -16.95 7.70 -10.29
N VAL A 273 -17.87 8.45 -9.64
CA VAL A 273 -17.80 8.69 -8.19
C VAL A 273 -18.01 7.43 -7.37
N ILE A 274 -18.95 6.55 -7.73
CA ILE A 274 -19.16 5.28 -7.03
C ILE A 274 -17.91 4.38 -7.15
N VAL A 275 -17.31 4.29 -8.34
CA VAL A 275 -16.07 3.52 -8.55
C VAL A 275 -14.93 4.12 -7.73
N GLY A 276 -14.77 5.45 -7.70
CA GLY A 276 -13.78 6.11 -6.84
C GLY A 276 -14.00 5.83 -5.35
N ALA A 277 -15.25 5.89 -4.88
CA ALA A 277 -15.62 5.56 -3.51
C ALA A 277 -15.25 4.11 -3.17
N LEU A 278 -15.52 3.18 -4.09
CA LEU A 278 -15.19 1.76 -3.95
C LEU A 278 -13.67 1.54 -3.94
N MET A 279 -12.90 2.21 -4.79
CA MET A 279 -11.43 2.14 -4.80
C MET A 279 -10.85 2.63 -3.46
N LEU A 280 -11.34 3.75 -2.91
CA LEU A 280 -10.91 4.23 -1.58
C LEU A 280 -11.32 3.27 -0.46
N PHE A 281 -12.52 2.70 -0.54
CA PHE A 281 -12.95 1.67 0.42
C PHE A 281 -12.03 0.43 0.38
N THR A 282 -11.63 -0.02 -0.81
CA THR A 282 -10.67 -1.13 -0.92
C THR A 282 -9.28 -0.79 -0.43
N THR A 283 -8.88 0.47 -0.58
CA THR A 283 -7.63 0.97 -0.02
C THR A 283 -7.67 0.87 1.50
N GLN A 284 -8.79 1.25 2.14
CA GLN A 284 -9.00 1.06 3.58
C GLN A 284 -8.85 -0.41 3.99
N LEU A 285 -9.48 -1.34 3.26
CA LEU A 285 -9.37 -2.78 3.54
C LEU A 285 -7.89 -3.23 3.51
N GLY A 286 -7.15 -2.87 2.46
CA GLY A 286 -5.74 -3.26 2.30
C GLY A 286 -4.82 -2.62 3.34
N VAL A 287 -5.04 -1.34 3.65
CA VAL A 287 -4.27 -0.59 4.65
C VAL A 287 -4.44 -1.20 6.03
N LEU A 288 -5.68 -1.39 6.50
CA LEU A 288 -5.93 -1.98 7.82
C LEU A 288 -5.39 -3.39 7.92
N GLU A 289 -5.60 -4.22 6.89
CA GLU A 289 -5.08 -5.59 6.88
C GLU A 289 -3.55 -5.62 6.98
N SER A 290 -2.85 -4.81 6.20
CA SER A 290 -1.39 -4.72 6.22
C SER A 290 -0.88 -4.13 7.53
N ALA A 291 -1.46 -3.02 8.00
CA ALA A 291 -1.06 -2.34 9.22
C ALA A 291 -1.25 -3.26 10.44
N SER A 292 -2.43 -3.88 10.57
CA SER A 292 -2.72 -4.82 11.66
C SER A 292 -1.74 -6.00 11.68
N ARG A 293 -1.34 -6.54 10.52
CA ARG A 293 -0.31 -7.60 10.45
C ARG A 293 1.04 -7.15 10.97
N ILE A 294 1.50 -5.99 10.48
CA ILE A 294 2.80 -5.42 10.84
C ILE A 294 2.82 -5.14 12.34
N ILE A 295 1.78 -4.49 12.87
CA ILE A 295 1.68 -4.15 14.29
C ILE A 295 1.61 -5.44 15.14
N ALA A 296 0.74 -6.38 14.77
CA ALA A 296 0.56 -7.62 15.53
C ALA A 296 1.84 -8.46 15.61
N GLU A 297 2.50 -8.71 14.48
CA GLU A 297 3.72 -9.51 14.47
C GLU A 297 4.86 -8.80 15.22
N ASN A 298 5.04 -7.49 15.03
CA ASN A 298 6.10 -6.77 15.74
C ASN A 298 5.83 -6.66 17.26
N ILE A 299 4.57 -6.55 17.71
CA ILE A 299 4.21 -6.65 19.14
C ILE A 299 4.59 -8.03 19.69
N LEU A 300 4.32 -9.11 18.94
CA LEU A 300 4.72 -10.45 19.35
C LEU A 300 6.24 -10.59 19.43
N LEU A 301 6.97 -10.08 18.45
CA LEU A 301 8.44 -10.12 18.42
C LEU A 301 9.09 -9.27 19.52
N LEU A 302 8.39 -8.26 20.06
CA LEU A 302 8.85 -7.52 21.24
C LEU A 302 8.74 -8.35 22.53
N LYS A 303 7.63 -9.07 22.68
CA LYS A 303 7.28 -9.83 23.88
C LYS A 303 7.95 -11.20 23.95
N TYR A 304 7.96 -11.92 22.84
CA TYR A 304 8.42 -13.30 22.74
C TYR A 304 9.71 -13.39 21.91
N ARG A 305 10.46 -14.49 22.07
CA ARG A 305 11.52 -14.82 21.13
C ARG A 305 10.91 -15.33 19.82
N HIS A 306 11.67 -15.19 18.74
CA HIS A 306 11.23 -15.59 17.40
C HIS A 306 10.95 -17.08 17.22
N ASP A 307 11.51 -17.94 18.07
CA ASP A 307 11.43 -19.40 18.05
C ASP A 307 10.33 -19.97 18.96
N GLU A 308 9.63 -19.10 19.68
CA GLU A 308 8.50 -19.48 20.53
C GLU A 308 7.20 -19.61 19.73
N GLU A 309 6.29 -20.45 20.21
CA GLU A 309 4.95 -20.54 19.66
C GLU A 309 4.07 -19.39 20.15
N VAL A 310 3.43 -18.70 19.21
CA VAL A 310 2.57 -17.56 19.50
C VAL A 310 1.26 -17.64 18.72
N SER A 311 0.19 -17.10 19.29
CA SER A 311 -1.11 -16.99 18.61
C SER A 311 -1.15 -15.76 17.70
N ALA A 312 -0.47 -15.83 16.55
CA ALA A 312 -0.39 -14.71 15.59
C ALA A 312 -1.76 -14.24 15.11
N SER A 313 -2.68 -15.17 14.81
CA SER A 313 -4.05 -14.83 14.39
C SER A 313 -4.83 -14.07 15.48
N LYS A 314 -4.68 -14.47 16.75
CA LYS A 314 -5.35 -13.80 17.88
C LYS A 314 -4.83 -12.37 18.03
N MET A 315 -3.52 -12.16 17.94
CA MET A 315 -2.94 -10.82 18.02
C MET A 315 -3.38 -9.95 16.84
N PHE A 316 -3.41 -10.52 15.63
CA PHE A 316 -3.90 -9.80 14.44
C PHE A 316 -5.33 -9.29 14.63
N TYR A 317 -6.26 -10.15 15.04
CA TYR A 317 -7.65 -9.73 15.23
C TYR A 317 -7.83 -8.78 16.40
N LEU A 318 -7.04 -8.92 17.48
CA LEU A 318 -7.02 -7.95 18.56
C LEU A 318 -6.62 -6.55 18.05
N VAL A 319 -5.52 -6.47 17.30
CA VAL A 319 -5.04 -5.19 16.74
C VAL A 319 -6.06 -4.62 15.77
N LEU A 320 -6.57 -5.42 14.82
CA LEU A 320 -7.56 -5.00 13.83
C LEU A 320 -8.80 -4.39 14.48
N TRP A 321 -9.40 -5.07 15.46
CA TRP A 321 -10.62 -4.59 16.10
C TRP A 321 -10.37 -3.40 17.02
N VAL A 322 -9.17 -3.25 17.59
CA VAL A 322 -8.77 -2.03 18.31
C VAL A 322 -8.64 -0.85 17.34
N GLU A 323 -8.02 -1.03 16.17
CA GLU A 323 -7.90 0.02 15.13
C GLU A 323 -9.27 0.43 14.58
N LEU A 324 -10.14 -0.54 14.32
CA LEU A 324 -11.52 -0.30 13.89
C LEU A 324 -12.35 0.40 14.97
N GLY A 325 -12.23 -0.03 16.23
CA GLY A 325 -12.90 0.58 17.37
C GLY A 325 -12.46 2.03 17.56
N PHE A 326 -11.15 2.29 17.51
CA PHE A 326 -10.59 3.64 17.55
C PHE A 326 -11.15 4.51 16.41
N SER A 327 -11.14 4.00 15.18
CA SER A 327 -11.67 4.69 14.00
C SER A 327 -13.16 5.02 14.13
N ALA A 328 -13.97 4.07 14.60
CA ALA A 328 -15.41 4.28 14.81
C ALA A 328 -15.68 5.32 15.90
N ILE A 329 -14.97 5.25 17.03
CA ILE A 329 -15.06 6.21 18.12
C ILE A 329 -14.64 7.61 17.64
N PHE A 330 -13.53 7.71 16.91
CA PHE A 330 -13.03 8.98 16.38
C PHE A 330 -14.07 9.69 15.50
N LEU A 331 -14.71 8.94 14.60
CA LEU A 331 -15.76 9.48 13.73
C LEU A 331 -17.07 9.75 14.47
N PHE A 332 -17.43 8.92 15.46
CA PHE A 332 -18.64 9.11 16.25
C PHE A 332 -18.63 10.44 16.99
N PHE A 333 -17.48 10.82 17.56
CA PHE A 333 -17.30 12.13 18.21
C PHE A 333 -17.14 13.30 17.23
N GLY A 334 -17.18 13.04 15.91
CA GLY A 334 -17.10 14.07 14.88
C GLY A 334 -15.73 14.74 14.78
N PHE A 335 -14.66 14.06 15.23
CA PHE A 335 -13.32 14.59 15.07
C PHE A 335 -12.93 14.66 13.60
N THR A 336 -12.18 15.70 13.26
CA THR A 336 -11.56 15.87 11.95
C THR A 336 -10.09 15.55 12.05
N GLU A 337 -9.49 15.07 10.96
CA GLU A 337 -8.07 14.70 10.94
C GLU A 337 -7.20 15.93 11.23
N PRO A 338 -6.46 15.95 12.35
CA PRO A 338 -5.62 17.09 12.66
C PRO A 338 -4.49 17.17 11.62
N ARG A 339 -4.30 18.35 11.00
CA ARG A 339 -3.23 18.58 10.01
C ARG A 339 -1.86 18.10 10.53
N THR A 340 -1.57 18.33 11.81
CA THR A 340 -0.34 17.88 12.46
C THR A 340 -0.16 16.36 12.43
N ILE A 341 -1.23 15.58 12.62
CA ILE A 341 -1.16 14.11 12.57
C ILE A 341 -0.97 13.63 11.13
N LEU A 342 -1.63 14.25 10.15
CA LEU A 342 -1.41 13.94 8.73
C LEU A 342 0.03 14.22 8.30
N THR A 343 0.58 15.37 8.69
CA THR A 343 1.98 15.71 8.39
C THR A 343 2.95 14.76 9.10
N LEU A 344 2.71 14.45 10.38
CA LEU A 344 3.50 13.46 11.10
C LEU A 344 3.42 12.08 10.44
N GLY A 345 2.25 11.69 9.96
CA GLY A 345 2.03 10.45 9.21
C GLY A 345 2.88 10.39 7.94
N ALA A 346 2.91 11.48 7.16
CA ALA A 346 3.74 11.59 5.96
C ALA A 346 5.25 11.50 6.29
N ILE A 347 5.71 12.20 7.33
CA ILE A 347 7.10 12.16 7.82
C ILE A 347 7.48 10.73 8.22
N LEU A 348 6.65 10.08 9.04
CA LEU A 348 6.90 8.73 9.52
C LEU A 348 6.87 7.71 8.39
N ASN A 349 5.98 7.84 7.41
CA ASN A 349 5.98 6.99 6.23
C ASN A 349 7.27 7.15 5.41
N ALA A 350 7.72 8.39 5.17
CA ALA A 350 8.98 8.64 4.48
C ALA A 350 10.19 8.09 5.25
N ALA A 351 10.25 8.33 6.57
CA ALA A 351 11.29 7.81 7.44
C ALA A 351 11.29 6.28 7.47
N ALA A 352 10.11 5.66 7.53
CA ALA A 352 9.98 4.22 7.55
C ALA A 352 10.44 3.58 6.24
N MET A 353 10.15 4.20 5.09
CA MET A 353 10.68 3.76 3.80
C MET A 353 12.21 3.87 3.74
N MET A 354 12.77 5.01 4.16
CA MET A 354 14.22 5.21 4.24
C MET A 354 14.88 4.07 5.04
N VAL A 355 14.36 3.79 6.24
CA VAL A 355 14.85 2.71 7.11
C VAL A 355 14.66 1.34 6.44
N ALA A 356 13.50 1.06 5.85
CA ALA A 356 13.20 -0.21 5.21
C ALA A 356 14.17 -0.54 4.06
N PHE A 357 14.51 0.44 3.19
CA PHE A 357 15.48 0.23 2.10
C PHE A 357 16.87 -0.17 2.62
N ILE A 358 17.34 0.45 3.70
CA ILE A 358 18.64 0.13 4.30
C ILE A 358 18.58 -1.24 4.96
N LEU A 359 17.58 -1.48 5.82
CA LEU A 359 17.46 -2.72 6.57
C LEU A 359 17.26 -3.94 5.66
N ILE A 360 16.51 -3.81 4.56
CA ILE A 360 16.33 -4.93 3.63
C ILE A 360 17.61 -5.24 2.85
N LEU A 361 18.36 -4.21 2.45
CA LEU A 361 19.66 -4.39 1.80
C LEU A 361 20.62 -5.14 2.72
N LEU A 362 20.74 -4.70 3.98
CA LEU A 362 21.60 -5.35 4.97
C LEU A 362 21.15 -6.80 5.24
N LEU A 363 19.84 -7.04 5.27
CA LEU A 363 19.28 -8.37 5.54
C LEU A 363 19.61 -9.33 4.40
N ASN A 364 19.38 -8.88 3.16
CA ASN A 364 19.62 -9.70 1.98
C ASN A 364 21.12 -9.88 1.66
N ARG A 365 22.01 -9.02 2.13
CA ARG A 365 23.47 -9.24 2.04
C ARG A 365 23.96 -10.36 2.96
N ARG A 366 23.22 -10.69 4.04
CA ARG A 366 23.51 -11.81 4.93
C ARG A 366 23.04 -13.16 4.39
N LEU A 367 22.24 -13.19 3.32
CA LEU A 367 21.90 -14.43 2.64
C LEU A 367 23.16 -15.10 2.06
N PRO A 368 23.15 -16.43 1.83
CA PRO A 368 24.22 -17.09 1.10
C PRO A 368 24.43 -16.46 -0.28
N THR A 369 25.68 -16.43 -0.73
CA THR A 369 26.11 -15.74 -1.97
C THR A 369 25.22 -15.98 -3.18
N PRO A 370 24.74 -17.21 -3.48
CA PRO A 370 23.86 -17.46 -4.62
C PRO A 370 22.48 -16.77 -4.57
N LEU A 371 22.03 -16.36 -3.38
CA LEU A 371 20.70 -15.77 -3.15
C LEU A 371 20.75 -14.24 -3.01
N ARG A 372 21.93 -13.66 -2.87
CA ARG A 372 22.13 -12.22 -2.62
C ARG A 372 21.61 -11.35 -3.78
N PRO A 373 21.26 -10.08 -3.51
CA PRO A 373 20.93 -9.13 -4.56
C PRO A 373 22.16 -8.81 -5.40
N GLY A 374 21.99 -8.72 -6.71
CA GLY A 374 23.04 -8.26 -7.62
C GLY A 374 23.39 -6.78 -7.39
N PHE A 375 24.57 -6.35 -7.86
CA PHE A 375 25.11 -5.02 -7.61
C PHE A 375 24.16 -3.88 -8.02
N ALA A 376 23.56 -3.95 -9.22
CA ALA A 376 22.60 -2.95 -9.69
C ALA A 376 21.41 -2.77 -8.74
N ARG A 377 20.86 -3.87 -8.18
CA ARG A 377 19.77 -3.81 -7.21
C ARG A 377 20.21 -3.14 -5.91
N GLN A 378 21.43 -3.41 -5.45
CA GLN A 378 21.98 -2.76 -4.26
C GLN A 378 22.11 -1.25 -4.44
N LEU A 379 22.59 -0.79 -5.60
CA LEU A 379 22.67 0.63 -5.93
C LEU A 379 21.29 1.29 -5.93
N VAL A 380 20.27 0.65 -6.50
CA VAL A 380 18.91 1.19 -6.50
C VAL A 380 18.34 1.32 -5.08
N LEU A 381 18.57 0.35 -4.21
CA LEU A 381 18.12 0.43 -2.82
C LEU A 381 18.83 1.57 -2.05
N LEU A 382 20.14 1.74 -2.26
CA LEU A 382 20.89 2.83 -1.64
C LEU A 382 20.41 4.19 -2.15
N PHE A 383 20.25 4.33 -3.47
CA PHE A 383 19.74 5.56 -4.08
C PHE A 383 18.33 5.90 -3.58
N ALA A 384 17.44 4.91 -3.49
CA ALA A 384 16.10 5.10 -2.94
C ALA A 384 16.15 5.53 -1.46
N ALA A 385 17.01 4.91 -0.64
CA ALA A 385 17.20 5.32 0.75
C ALA A 385 17.67 6.79 0.84
N SER A 386 18.67 7.18 0.04
CA SER A 386 19.16 8.57 -0.03
C SER A 386 18.07 9.54 -0.49
N PHE A 387 17.23 9.13 -1.45
CA PHE A 387 16.10 9.94 -1.90
C PHE A 387 15.08 10.18 -0.77
N PHE A 388 14.68 9.13 -0.03
CA PHE A 388 13.75 9.30 1.09
C PHE A 388 14.37 10.06 2.27
N ALA A 389 15.68 9.95 2.48
CA ALA A 389 16.40 10.77 3.45
C ALA A 389 16.36 12.25 3.06
N TYR A 390 16.66 12.58 1.81
CA TYR A 390 16.54 13.94 1.28
C TYR A 390 15.10 14.45 1.39
N PHE A 391 14.12 13.63 1.02
CA PHE A 391 12.71 13.98 1.14
C PHE A 391 12.34 14.33 2.59
N LEU A 392 12.76 13.50 3.55
CA LEU A 392 12.53 13.76 4.98
C LEU A 392 13.10 15.12 5.42
N THR A 393 14.32 15.48 4.97
CA THR A 393 14.90 16.80 5.28
C THR A 393 14.10 17.95 4.70
N LYS A 394 13.48 17.77 3.52
CA LYS A 394 12.64 18.79 2.88
C LYS A 394 11.29 18.95 3.54
N ILE A 395 10.68 17.86 4.02
CA ILE A 395 9.43 17.96 4.79
C ILE A 395 9.71 18.68 6.12
N ILE A 396 10.76 18.28 6.83
CA ILE A 396 11.09 18.87 8.14
C ILE A 396 11.53 20.33 8.00
N GLY A 397 12.32 20.69 6.98
CA GLY A 397 12.74 22.06 6.75
C GLY A 397 11.68 22.97 6.12
N GLY A 398 10.55 22.42 5.69
CA GLY A 398 9.38 23.16 5.20
C GLY A 398 8.25 23.29 6.23
N LEU A 399 8.40 22.64 7.39
CA LEU A 399 7.64 22.90 8.61
C LEU A 399 8.26 24.10 9.34
#